data_AF-A0A1H7FWN0-F1
#
_entry.id   AF-A0A1H7FWN0-F1
#
_cell.length_a   1.000
_cell.length_b   1.000
_cell.length_c   1.000
_cell.angle_alpha   90.00
_cell.angle_beta   90.00
_cell.angle_gamma   90.00
#
_symmetry.space_group_name_H-M   'P 1'
#
loop_
_entity.id
_entity.type
_entity.pdbx_description
1 polymer ?
#
loop_
_entity_poly.entity_id
_entity_poly.type
_entity_poly.pdbx_seq_one_letter_code
_entity_poly.pdbx_strand_id
1 'polypeptide(L)'
;MTAASNSPGRSTLSGLTRAAVFGLCAGMLSGGILLLFFGLRGLFGRQDCVGLSKLECEVILDAATHIGRVQTLCGGALMALGLCVIVLTRPYLSPPPPPPQP
;
A
#
# COMPACT_ATOMS: atom_id res chain seq x y z
N MET A 1 -16.32 -4.54 48.83
CA MET A 1 -16.99 -4.31 47.53
C MET A 1 -15.90 -4.06 46.50
N THR A 2 -15.50 -5.12 45.79
CA THR A 2 -14.38 -5.09 44.82
C THR A 2 -14.88 -4.55 43.49
N ALA A 3 -14.30 -3.44 43.03
CA ALA A 3 -14.57 -2.86 41.73
C ALA A 3 -14.20 -3.86 40.62
N ALA A 4 -15.21 -4.33 39.89
CA ALA A 4 -15.02 -5.14 38.70
C ALA A 4 -14.38 -4.25 37.61
N SER A 5 -13.06 -4.40 37.42
CA SER A 5 -12.35 -3.79 36.30
C SER A 5 -12.92 -4.33 34.99
N ASN A 6 -13.73 -3.49 34.35
CA ASN A 6 -14.11 -3.61 32.95
C ASN A 6 -12.85 -3.45 32.09
N SER A 7 -12.15 -4.55 31.79
CA SER A 7 -11.23 -4.57 30.66
C SER A 7 -12.02 -5.01 29.42
N PRO A 8 -12.28 -4.12 28.45
CA PRO A 8 -12.75 -4.57 27.15
C PRO A 8 -11.67 -5.48 26.58
N GLY A 9 -11.94 -6.78 26.54
CA GLY A 9 -11.01 -7.78 26.03
C GLY A 9 -10.61 -7.40 24.61
N ARG A 10 -9.35 -7.00 24.42
CA ARG A 10 -8.74 -6.94 23.09
C ARG A 10 -8.79 -8.36 22.54
N SER A 11 -9.72 -8.62 21.64
CA SER A 11 -9.78 -9.85 20.87
C SER A 11 -8.51 -9.94 20.03
N THR A 12 -7.57 -10.78 20.47
CA THR A 12 -6.39 -11.15 19.69
C THR A 12 -6.86 -11.67 18.34
N LEU A 13 -6.45 -11.03 17.24
CA LEU A 13 -6.79 -11.50 15.89
C LEU A 13 -6.33 -12.96 15.73
N SER A 14 -7.21 -13.81 15.22
CA SER A 14 -6.85 -15.19 14.87
C SER A 14 -5.67 -15.19 13.89
N GLY A 15 -4.78 -16.19 14.00
CA GLY A 15 -3.57 -16.29 13.16
C GLY A 15 -3.87 -16.19 11.66
N LEU A 16 -5.04 -16.69 11.23
CA LEU A 16 -5.52 -16.58 9.86
C LEU A 16 -5.76 -15.11 9.45
N THR A 17 -6.44 -14.33 10.29
CA THR A 17 -6.74 -12.92 10.01
C THR A 17 -5.46 -12.10 10.00
N ARG A 18 -4.50 -12.41 10.88
CA ARG A 18 -3.16 -11.80 10.86
C ARG A 18 -2.43 -12.08 9.56
N ALA A 19 -2.43 -13.32 9.08
CA ALA A 19 -1.82 -13.69 7.80
C ALA A 19 -2.50 -12.97 6.62
N ALA A 20 -3.83 -12.89 6.61
CA ALA A 20 -4.59 -12.18 5.58
C ALA A 20 -4.27 -10.67 5.55
N VAL A 21 -4.20 -10.02 6.71
CA VAL A 21 -3.81 -8.60 6.83
C VAL A 21 -2.37 -8.39 6.34
N PHE A 22 -1.45 -9.29 6.70
CA PHE A 22 -0.07 -9.21 6.20
C PHE A 22 0.00 -9.35 4.68
N GLY A 23 -0.71 -10.32 4.10
CA GLY A 23 -0.79 -10.50 2.66
C GLY A 23 -1.39 -9.29 1.95
N LEU A 24 -2.47 -8.73 2.50
CA LEU A 24 -3.12 -7.54 1.96
C LEU A 24 -2.18 -6.32 1.98
N CYS A 25 -1.54 -6.05 3.11
CA CYS A 25 -0.58 -4.96 3.25
C CYS A 25 0.63 -5.16 2.32
N ALA A 26 1.17 -6.37 2.24
CA ALA A 26 2.27 -6.68 1.34
C ALA A 26 1.88 -6.48 -0.13
N GLY A 27 0.69 -6.92 -0.53
CA GLY A 27 0.15 -6.74 -1.88
C GLY A 27 -0.10 -5.27 -2.22
N MET A 28 -0.72 -4.50 -1.32
CA MET A 28 -0.98 -3.08 -1.52
C MET A 28 0.32 -2.27 -1.63
N LEU A 29 1.31 -2.54 -0.78
CA LEU A 29 2.58 -1.83 -0.82
C LEU A 29 3.42 -2.23 -2.04
N SER A 30 3.57 -3.53 -2.31
CA SER A 30 4.35 -3.98 -3.48
C SER A 30 3.70 -3.55 -4.80
N GLY A 31 2.39 -3.70 -4.94
CA GLY A 31 1.62 -3.22 -6.08
C GLY A 31 1.67 -1.70 -6.21
N GLY A 32 1.52 -0.97 -5.10
CA GLY A 32 1.63 0.49 -5.07
C GLY A 32 3.00 0.99 -5.52
N ILE A 33 4.10 0.39 -5.03
CA ILE A 33 5.47 0.71 -5.43
C ILE A 33 5.68 0.43 -6.92
N LEU A 34 5.23 -0.72 -7.43
CA LEU A 34 5.36 -1.05 -8.86
C LEU A 34 4.63 -0.03 -9.73
N LEU A 35 3.37 0.29 -9.39
CA LEU A 35 2.60 1.29 -10.13
C LEU A 35 3.23 2.67 -10.08
N LEU A 36 3.75 3.09 -8.90
CA LEU A 36 4.50 4.33 -8.77
C LEU A 36 5.76 4.34 -9.62
N PHE A 37 6.52 3.24 -9.62
CA PHE A 37 7.74 3.11 -10.41
C PHE A 37 7.45 3.21 -11.92
N PHE A 38 6.48 2.45 -12.42
CA PHE A 38 6.08 2.51 -13.83
C PHE A 38 5.48 3.87 -14.21
N GLY A 39 4.66 4.44 -13.33
CA GLY A 39 4.09 5.77 -13.54
C GLY A 39 5.16 6.87 -13.60
N LEU A 40 6.13 6.86 -12.68
CA LEU A 40 7.27 7.78 -12.73
C LEU A 40 8.10 7.57 -14.00
N ARG A 41 8.28 6.31 -14.44
CA ARG A 41 8.98 6.00 -15.69
C ARG A 41 8.22 6.53 -16.90
N GLY A 42 6.89 6.51 -16.89
CA GLY A 42 6.05 7.11 -17.94
C GLY A 42 6.10 8.64 -17.95
N LEU A 43 6.24 9.29 -16.79
CA LEU A 43 6.37 10.75 -16.69
C LEU A 43 7.78 11.28 -16.99
N PHE A 44 8.82 10.57 -16.53
CA PHE A 44 10.21 11.06 -16.56
C PHE A 44 11.12 10.27 -17.51
N GLY A 45 10.67 9.13 -18.03
CA GLY A 45 11.46 8.30 -18.94
C GLY A 45 11.52 8.91 -20.34
N ARG A 46 12.73 9.06 -20.88
CA ARG A 46 12.91 9.33 -22.31
C ARG A 46 12.51 8.06 -23.07
N GLN A 47 11.47 8.14 -23.89
CA GLN A 47 11.18 7.10 -24.86
C GLN A 47 12.11 7.26 -26.06
N ASP A 48 12.94 6.26 -26.31
CA ASP A 48 13.79 6.21 -27.50
C ASP A 48 12.92 5.94 -28.73
N CYS A 49 12.46 7.01 -29.38
CA CYS A 49 11.70 6.96 -30.63
C CYS A 49 12.60 6.63 -31.84
N VAL A 50 13.48 5.65 -31.70
CA VAL A 50 14.36 5.21 -32.80
C VAL A 50 13.53 4.36 -33.76
N GLY A 51 13.27 4.89 -34.95
CA GLY A 51 12.61 4.17 -36.05
C GLY A 51 11.11 4.44 -36.24
N LEU A 52 10.50 5.33 -35.47
CA LEU A 52 9.09 5.74 -35.63
C LEU A 52 8.94 7.08 -36.36
N SER A 53 7.82 7.26 -37.07
CA SER A 53 7.45 8.57 -37.61
C SER A 53 7.22 9.59 -36.48
N LYS A 54 7.50 10.87 -36.74
CA LYS A 54 7.34 11.95 -35.75
C LYS A 54 5.96 11.96 -35.08
N LEU A 55 4.92 11.67 -35.87
CA LEU A 55 3.53 11.66 -35.41
C LEU A 55 3.24 10.48 -34.46
N GLU A 56 3.79 9.30 -34.74
CA GLU A 56 3.60 8.10 -33.90
C GLU A 56 4.34 8.24 -32.57
N CYS A 57 5.53 8.85 -32.60
CA CYS A 57 6.28 9.16 -31.38
C CYS A 57 5.52 10.14 -30.48
N GLU A 58 4.93 11.19 -31.04
CA GLU A 58 4.18 12.19 -30.26
C GLU A 58 2.94 11.56 -29.57
N VAL A 59 2.22 10.70 -30.28
CA VAL A 59 1.05 9.98 -29.74
C VAL A 59 1.45 9.02 -28.62
N ILE A 60 2.53 8.26 -28.78
CA ILE A 60 3.00 7.32 -27.74
C ILE A 60 3.47 8.08 -26.49
N LEU A 61 4.14 9.22 -26.69
CA LEU A 61 4.66 10.03 -25.59
C LEU A 61 3.54 10.71 -24.80
N ASP A 62 2.51 11.22 -25.49
CA ASP A 62 1.30 11.76 -24.86
C ASP A 62 0.53 10.67 -24.10
N ALA A 63 0.32 9.51 -24.73
CA ALA A 63 -0.33 8.37 -24.10
C ALA A 63 0.44 7.87 -22.86
N ALA A 64 1.77 7.76 -22.95
CA ALA A 64 2.64 7.35 -21.84
C ALA A 64 2.56 8.33 -20.67
N THR A 65 2.48 9.64 -20.95
CA THR A 65 2.36 10.68 -19.92
C THR A 65 1.01 10.61 -19.22
N HIS A 66 -0.09 10.46 -19.98
CA HIS A 66 -1.44 10.33 -19.43
C HIS A 66 -1.60 9.07 -18.58
N ILE A 67 -1.16 7.92 -19.11
CA ILE A 67 -1.21 6.64 -18.39
C ILE A 67 -0.31 6.71 -17.15
N GLY A 68 0.90 7.25 -17.29
CA GLY A 68 1.85 7.41 -16.18
C GLY A 68 1.26 8.24 -15.04
N ARG A 69 0.56 9.33 -15.36
CA ARG A 69 -0.09 10.20 -14.36
C ARG A 69 -1.19 9.48 -13.60
N VAL A 70 -2.07 8.77 -14.31
CA VAL A 70 -3.11 7.94 -13.66
C VAL A 70 -2.48 6.84 -12.81
N GLN A 71 -1.42 6.21 -13.31
CA GLN A 71 -0.73 5.12 -12.62
C GLN A 71 -0.02 5.60 -11.35
N THR A 72 0.59 6.79 -11.37
CA THR A 72 1.16 7.41 -10.15
C THR A 72 0.09 7.76 -9.12
N LEU A 73 -1.07 8.28 -9.54
CA LEU A 73 -2.18 8.58 -8.62
C LEU A 73 -2.72 7.29 -7.98
N CYS A 74 -2.97 6.26 -8.77
CA CYS A 74 -3.42 4.96 -8.26
C CYS A 74 -2.37 4.30 -7.35
N GLY A 75 -1.09 4.33 -7.73
CA GLY A 75 0.00 3.81 -6.91
C GLY A 75 0.13 4.54 -5.58
N GLY A 76 0.04 5.87 -5.59
CA GLY A 76 0.03 6.70 -4.38
C GLY A 76 -1.17 6.42 -3.48
N ALA A 77 -2.37 6.28 -4.04
CA ALA A 77 -3.57 5.94 -3.29
C ALA A 77 -3.45 4.55 -2.62
N LEU A 78 -2.92 3.54 -3.33
CA LEU A 78 -2.69 2.21 -2.77
C LEU A 78 -1.69 2.22 -1.62
N MET A 79 -0.62 3.01 -1.72
CA MET A 79 0.35 3.19 -0.63
C MET A 79 -0.30 3.83 0.60
N ALA A 80 -1.11 4.88 0.41
CA ALA A 80 -1.83 5.54 1.49
C ALA A 80 -2.81 4.58 2.18
N LEU A 81 -3.59 3.81 1.40
CA LEU A 81 -4.50 2.79 1.94
C LEU A 81 -3.76 1.69 2.70
N GLY A 82 -2.65 1.19 2.16
CA GLY A 82 -1.81 0.19 2.83
C GLY A 82 -1.28 0.70 4.18
N LEU A 83 -0.82 1.95 4.25
CA LEU A 83 -0.39 2.58 5.50
C LEU A 83 -1.54 2.73 6.50
N CYS A 84 -2.72 3.14 6.07
CA CYS A 84 -3.91 3.23 6.92
C CYS A 84 -4.26 1.86 7.52
N VAL A 85 -4.25 0.80 6.72
CA VAL A 85 -4.51 -0.57 7.21
C VAL A 85 -3.46 -0.98 8.25
N ILE A 86 -2.18 -0.68 8.03
CA ILE A 86 -1.12 -0.97 9.01
C ILE A 86 -1.37 -0.23 10.32
N VAL A 87 -1.65 1.07 10.28
CA VAL A 87 -1.92 1.89 11.48
C VAL A 87 -3.11 1.36 12.26
N LEU A 88 -4.20 1.02 11.57
CA LEU A 88 -5.40 0.47 12.18
C LEU A 88 -5.19 -0.93 12.77
N THR A 89 -4.30 -1.74 12.20
CA THR A 89 -4.07 -3.13 12.63
C THR A 89 -2.99 -3.25 13.72
N ARG A 90 -2.10 -2.25 13.89
CA ARG A 90 -1.09 -2.21 14.98
C ARG A 90 -1.62 -2.53 16.38
N PRO A 91 -2.73 -1.93 16.86
CA PRO A 91 -3.23 -2.19 18.22
C PRO A 91 -3.74 -3.63 18.42
N TYR A 92 -4.08 -4.34 17.33
CA TYR A 92 -4.57 -5.72 17.36
C TYR A 92 -3.47 -6.77 17.14
N LEU A 93 -2.29 -6.34 16.66
CA LEU A 93 -1.12 -7.20 16.41
C LEU A 93 -0.14 -7.23 17.59
N SER A 94 -0.26 -6.29 18.53
CA SER A 94 0.63 -6.19 19.69
C SER A 94 0.21 -7.21 20.75
N PRO A 95 1.11 -8.10 21.22
CA PRO A 95 0.79 -9.02 22.30
C PRO A 95 0.45 -8.25 23.59
N PRO A 96 -0.47 -8.78 24.42
CA PRO A 96 -0.78 -8.16 25.70
C PRO A 96 0.50 -8.07 26.56
N PRO A 97 0.65 -6.99 27.36
CA PRO A 97 1.78 -6.88 28.27
C PRO A 97 1.80 -8.08 29.24
N PRO A 98 2.98 -8.59 29.61
CA PRO A 98 3.08 -9.70 30.56
C PRO A 98 2.38 -9.32 31.87
N PRO A 99 1.72 -10.28 32.55
CA PRO A 99 1.06 -10.01 33.83
C PRO A 99 2.08 -9.49 34.85
N PRO A 100 1.68 -8.60 35.77
CA PRO A 100 2.57 -8.10 36.83
C PRO A 100 3.14 -9.30 37.59
N GLN A 101 4.47 -9.42 37.62
CA GLN A 101 5.13 -10.41 38.48
C GLN A 101 5.00 -9.96 39.94
N PRO A 102 4.62 -10.86 40.87
CA PRO A 102 4.47 -10.56 42.28
C PRO A 102 5.79 -10.22 42.97
#